data_AF-A0A7W0GJL7-F1
#
_entry.id   AF-A0A7W0GJL7-F1
#
_cell.length_a   1.000
_cell.length_b   1.000
_cell.length_c   1.000
_cell.angle_alpha   90.00
_cell.angle_beta   90.00
_cell.angle_gamma   90.00
#
_symmetry.space_group_name_H-M   'P 1'
#
loop_
_entity.id
_entity.type
_entity.pdbx_description
1 polymer ?
#
loop_
_entity_poly.entity_id
_entity_poly.type
_entity_poly.pdbx_seq_one_letter_code
_entity_poly.pdbx_strand_id
1 'polypeptide(L)' 'MIALTLAEVAAAVDGRLEAAPDVVVTGSVEFDSRAVGPGGLFVALPGERVDGHDFADAAVRAGAV' A
#
# COMPACT_ATOMS: atom_id res chain seq x y z
N MET A 1 13.67 6.33 -1.02
CA MET A 1 12.84 5.19 -0.58
C MET A 1 13.69 4.31 0.31
N ILE A 2 13.26 4.10 1.55
CA ILE A 2 13.88 3.12 2.46
C ILE A 2 13.14 1.81 2.21
N ALA A 3 13.86 0.73 1.90
CA ALA A 3 13.26 -0.58 1.74
C ALA A 3 12.78 -1.06 3.12
N LEU A 4 11.48 -1.31 3.24
CA LEU A 4 10.85 -1.84 4.44
C LEU A 4 10.01 -3.06 4.07
N THR A 5 10.01 -4.05 4.95
CA THR A 5 9.07 -5.16 4.90
C THR A 5 7.68 -4.71 5.33
N LEU A 6 6.61 -5.39 4.88
CA LEU A 6 5.26 -5.13 5.36
C LEU A 6 5.13 -5.31 6.87
N ALA A 7 5.92 -6.21 7.47
CA ALA A 7 6.00 -6.35 8.92
C ALA A 7 6.54 -5.09 9.61
N GLU A 8 7.61 -4.49 9.08
CA GLU A 8 8.16 -3.23 9.60
C GLU A 8 7.19 -2.07 9.41
N VAL A 9 6.51 -2.00 8.26
CA VAL A 9 5.48 -0.98 8.01
C VAL A 9 4.34 -1.13 9.02
N ALA A 10 3.81 -2.34 9.23
CA ALA A 10 2.75 -2.59 10.19
C ALA A 10 3.18 -2.21 11.62
N ALA A 11 4.40 -2.55 12.03
CA ALA A 11 4.93 -2.17 13.33
C ALA A 11 5.09 -0.64 13.48
N ALA A 12 5.51 0.06 12.43
CA ALA A 12 5.70 1.51 12.46
C ALA A 12 4.40 2.31 12.59
N VAL A 13 3.27 1.73 12.19
CA VAL A 13 1.94 2.38 12.24
C VAL A 13 1.02 1.78 13.30
N ASP A 14 1.54 0.91 14.18
CA ASP A 14 0.75 0.13 15.15
C ASP A 14 -0.43 -0.62 14.48
N GLY A 15 -0.22 -1.08 13.25
CA GLY A 15 -1.20 -1.74 12.41
C GLY A 15 -1.23 -3.27 12.60
N ARG A 16 -2.29 -3.88 12.07
CA ARG A 16 -2.38 -5.34 11.93
C ARG A 16 -2.02 -5.74 10.51
N LEU A 17 -1.07 -6.66 10.39
CA LEU A 17 -0.69 -7.22 9.09
C LEU A 17 -1.57 -8.43 8.74
N GLU A 18 -2.23 -8.35 7.60
CA GLU A 18 -3.04 -9.43 6.99
C GLU A 18 -2.42 -9.86 5.63
N ALA A 19 -1.10 -10.05 5.61
CA ALA A 19 -0.33 -10.44 4.43
C ALA A 19 0.96 -11.18 4.83
N ALA A 20 1.74 -11.63 3.84
CA ALA A 20 3.06 -12.20 4.09
C ALA A 20 4.02 -11.15 4.67
N PRO A 21 4.69 -11.41 5.80
CA PRO A 21 5.48 -10.42 6.54
C PRO A 21 6.77 -9.99 5.84
N ASP A 22 7.30 -10.84 4.98
CA ASP A 22 8.57 -10.69 4.27
C ASP A 22 8.45 -9.96 2.93
N VAL A 23 7.24 -9.57 2.53
CA VAL A 23 7.03 -8.74 1.33
C VAL A 23 7.70 -7.38 1.55
N VAL A 24 8.59 -7.01 0.63
CA VAL A 24 9.35 -5.76 0.70
C VAL A 24 8.68 -4.71 -0.18
N VAL A 25 8.41 -3.55 0.40
CA VAL A 25 8.02 -2.34 -0.34
C VAL A 25 9.27 -1.79 -1.03
N THR A 26 9.29 -1.85 -2.35
CA THR A 26 10.44 -1.48 -3.19
C THR A 26 10.20 -0.22 -4.04
N GLY A 27 8.92 0.15 -4.23
CA GLY A 27 8.44 1.32 -4.96
C GLY A 27 7.86 2.39 -4.03
N SER A 28 7.27 3.45 -4.58
CA SER A 28 6.75 4.57 -3.77
C SER A 28 5.52 4.20 -2.91
N VAL A 29 5.23 5.04 -1.92
CA VAL A 29 3.98 4.99 -1.15
C VAL A 29 3.03 6.01 -1.74
N GLU A 30 1.86 5.59 -2.19
CA GLU A 30 0.91 6.44 -2.91
C GLU A 30 -0.52 6.24 -2.38
N PHE A 31 -1.29 7.33 -2.31
CA PHE A 31 -2.74 7.27 -2.05
C PHE A 31 -3.58 7.44 -3.33
N ASP A 32 -2.95 7.78 -4.46
CA ASP A 32 -3.59 7.78 -5.78
C ASP A 32 -3.30 6.45 -6.49
N SER A 33 -4.34 5.65 -6.70
CA SER A 33 -4.25 4.34 -7.35
C SER A 33 -3.79 4.43 -8.81
N ARG A 34 -3.79 5.62 -9.42
CA ARG A 34 -3.27 5.87 -10.77
C ARG A 34 -1.77 6.16 -10.77
N ALA A 35 -1.20 6.49 -9.62
CA ALA A 35 0.22 6.80 -9.45
C ALA A 35 1.02 5.62 -8.89
N VAL A 36 0.37 4.74 -8.10
CA VAL A 36 1.01 3.52 -7.59
C VAL A 36 1.36 2.56 -8.73
N GLY A 37 2.50 1.89 -8.61
CA GLY A 37 3.01 0.95 -9.59
C GLY A 37 3.73 -0.24 -8.95
N PRO A 38 4.46 -1.03 -9.75
CA PRO A 38 5.12 -2.24 -9.28
C PRO A 38 5.99 -2.04 -8.03
N GLY A 39 5.68 -2.80 -6.97
CA GLY A 39 6.40 -2.77 -5.71
C GLY A 39 6.10 -1.57 -4.80
N GLY A 40 5.22 -0.66 -5.22
CA GLY A 40 4.75 0.46 -4.41
C GLY A 40 3.66 0.07 -3.43
N LEU A 41 3.53 0.80 -2.33
CA LEU A 41 2.50 0.59 -1.31
C LEU A 41 1.33 1.53 -1.57
N PHE A 42 0.13 0.96 -1.76
CA PHE A 42 -1.09 1.75 -1.91
C PHE A 42 -1.74 2.01 -0.54
N VAL A 43 -2.05 3.27 -0.25
CA VAL A 43 -2.72 3.68 1.00
C VAL A 43 -4.17 4.06 0.69
N ALA A 44 -5.09 3.15 1.01
CA ALA A 44 -6.53 3.37 0.88
C ALA A 44 -7.04 4.29 2.02
N LEU A 45 -7.13 5.59 1.75
CA LEU A 45 -7.68 6.55 2.71
C LEU A 45 -9.19 6.75 2.48
N PRO A 46 -10.01 6.82 3.55
CA PRO A 46 -11.40 7.25 3.41
C PRO A 46 -11.44 8.74 3.07
N GLY A 47 -12.12 9.10 1.98
CA GLY A 47 -12.31 10.50 1.57
C GLY A 47 -13.75 10.98 1.74
N GLU A 48 -13.96 12.30 1.71
CA GLU A 48 -15.30 12.90 1.84
C GLU A 48 -16.25 12.56 0.69
N ARG A 49 -15.69 12.30 -0.50
CA ARG A 49 -16.45 12.03 -1.73
C ARG A 49 -16.31 10.61 -2.25
N VAL A 50 -15.16 9.98 -1.96
CA VAL A 50 -14.77 8.69 -2.52
C VAL A 50 -13.96 7.95 -1.46
N ASP A 51 -14.21 6.65 -1.31
CA ASP A 51 -13.43 5.80 -0.43
C ASP A 51 -12.25 5.17 -1.20
N GLY A 52 -11.04 5.34 -0.70
CA GLY A 52 -9.83 4.75 -1.30
C GLY A 52 -9.88 3.23 -1.38
N HIS A 53 -10.65 2.57 -0.50
CA HIS A 53 -10.80 1.11 -0.51
C HIS A 53 -11.43 0.59 -1.81
N ASP A 54 -12.30 1.38 -2.45
CA ASP A 54 -12.91 1.04 -3.75
C ASP A 54 -11.87 0.90 -4.88
N PHE A 55 -10.65 1.41 -4.68
CA PHE A 55 -9.56 1.35 -5.66
C PHE A 55 -8.47 0.32 -5.35
N ALA A 56 -8.60 -0.46 -4.27
CA ALA A 56 -7.60 -1.45 -3.88
C ALA A 56 -7.31 -2.45 -5.01
N ASP A 57 -8.36 -2.98 -5.65
CA ASP A 57 -8.22 -3.92 -6.79
C ASP A 57 -7.47 -3.30 -7.98
N ALA A 58 -7.68 -2.01 -8.24
CA ALA A 58 -6.99 -1.31 -9.32
C ALA A 58 -5.50 -1.14 -9.01
N ALA A 59 -5.17 -0.77 -7.76
CA ALA A 59 -3.80 -0.64 -7.30
C ALA A 59 -3.03 -1.98 -7.38
N VAL A 60 -3.64 -3.08 -6.93
CA VAL A 60 -3.05 -4.42 -7.02
C VAL A 60 -2.78 -4.81 -8.48
N ARG A 61 -3.72 -4.54 -9.39
CA ARG A 61 -3.51 -4.78 -10.83
C ARG A 61 -2.40 -3.92 -11.43
N ALA A 62 -2.15 -2.73 -10.88
CA ALA A 62 -1.03 -1.87 -11.25
C ALA A 62 0.33 -2.34 -10.67
N GLY A 63 0.32 -3.36 -9.82
CA GLY A 63 1.52 -3.96 -9.21
C GLY A 63 1.84 -3.44 -7.81
N ALA A 64 0.89 -2.75 -7.16
CA ALA A 64 1.05 -2.37 -5.76
C ALA A 64 1.14 -3.62 -4.86
N VAL A 65 1.84 -3.46 -3.74
CA VAL A 65 1.98 -4.44 -2.66
C VAL A 65 1.23 -4.00 -1.41
#